data_AF-A0A7X8H9V3-F1
#
_entry.id   AF-A0A7X8H9V3-F1
#
_cell.length_a   1.000
_cell.length_b   1.000
_cell.length_c   1.000
_cell.angle_alpha   90.00
_cell.angle_beta   90.00
_cell.angle_gamma   90.00
#
_symmetry.space_group_name_H-M   'P 1'
#
loop_
_entity.id
_entity.type
_entity.pdbx_description
1 polymer ?
#
loop_
_entity_poly.entity_id
_entity_poly.type
_entity_poly.pdbx_seq_one_letter_code
_entity_poly.pdbx_strand_id
1 'polypeptide(L)' 'MRIIKLSTDATPFLARGYRALTLIALNKKGLPVNWHWKTDTIDAVEPENLVSTSNLICSLLQSNPK' A
#
# COMPACT_ATOMS: atom_id res chain seq x y z
N MET A 1 -3.77 -11.25 4.26
CA MET A 1 -2.60 -10.72 3.51
C MET A 1 -2.52 -11.45 2.18
N ARG A 2 -2.75 -10.78 1.06
CA ARG A 2 -2.73 -11.40 -0.28
C ARG A 2 -1.41 -11.07 -0.94
N ILE A 3 -0.71 -12.08 -1.45
CA ILE A 3 0.53 -11.89 -2.19
C ILE A 3 0.16 -11.34 -3.57
N ILE A 4 0.51 -10.09 -3.83
CA ILE A 4 0.45 -9.52 -5.18
C ILE A 4 1.66 -10.03 -5.96
N LYS A 5 1.48 -10.52 -7.20
CA LYS A 5 2.58 -10.90 -8.10
C LYS A 5 3.26 -9.66 -8.72
N LEU A 6 3.39 -8.60 -7.93
CA LEU A 6 3.99 -7.33 -8.31
C LEU A 6 5.23 -7.14 -7.46
N SER A 7 6.37 -6.88 -8.11
CA SER A 7 7.55 -6.41 -7.40
C SER A 7 7.29 -5.00 -6.91
N THR A 8 7.55 -4.74 -5.63
CA THR A 8 7.45 -3.42 -5.01
C THR A 8 8.78 -3.07 -4.38
N ASP A 9 8.92 -1.85 -3.88
CA ASP A 9 10.14 -1.44 -3.19
C ASP A 9 10.42 -2.26 -1.92
N ALA A 10 9.40 -2.94 -1.35
CA ALA A 10 9.61 -3.86 -0.24
C ALA A 10 10.28 -5.17 -0.66
N THR A 11 10.16 -5.59 -1.93
CA THR A 11 10.72 -6.85 -2.45
C THR A 11 12.22 -7.02 -2.18
N PRO A 12 13.12 -6.05 -2.49
CA PRO A 12 14.54 -6.20 -2.19
C PRO A 12 14.87 -6.26 -0.69
N PHE A 13 14.04 -5.68 0.19
CA PHE A 13 14.21 -5.77 1.65
C PHE A 13 13.80 -7.14 2.18
N LEU A 14 12.65 -7.63 1.72
CA LEU A 14 12.16 -8.97 2.05
C LEU A 14 13.16 -10.04 1.60
N ALA A 15 13.72 -9.91 0.39
CA ALA A 15 14.74 -10.82 -0.13
C ALA A 15 16.03 -10.85 0.69
N ARG A 16 16.29 -9.81 1.50
CA ARG A 16 17.45 -9.68 2.40
C ARG A 16 17.13 -10.01 3.86
N GLY A 17 15.95 -10.54 4.14
CA GLY A 17 15.53 -10.94 5.49
C GLY A 17 15.06 -9.79 6.39
N TYR A 18 14.87 -8.58 5.84
CA TYR A 18 14.30 -7.48 6.60
C TYR A 18 12.78 -7.61 6.72
N ARG A 19 12.24 -7.10 7.83
CA ARG A 19 10.79 -6.88 7.97
C ARG A 19 10.40 -5.66 7.15
N ALA A 20 9.67 -5.88 6.05
CA ALA A 20 9.14 -4.83 5.19
C ALA A 20 7.69 -5.11 4.81
N LEU A 21 6.95 -4.07 4.45
CA LEU A 21 5.54 -4.14 4.07
C LEU A 21 5.27 -3.14 2.93
N THR A 22 4.41 -3.53 1.99
CA THR A 22 3.77 -2.60 1.05
C THR A 22 2.28 -2.53 1.35
N LEU A 23 1.74 -1.32 1.44
CA LEU A 23 0.30 -1.03 1.47
C LEU A 23 -0.08 -0.45 0.11
N ILE A 24 -1.08 -1.03 -0.55
CA ILE A 24 -1.52 -0.61 -1.88
C ILE A 24 -3.04 -0.79 -2.00
N ALA A 25 -3.71 0.19 -2.59
CA ALA A 25 -5.14 0.11 -2.88
C ALA A 25 -5.36 -0.77 -4.12
N LEU A 26 -6.29 -1.72 -4.03
CA LEU A 26 -6.64 -2.63 -5.10
C LEU A 26 -8.15 -2.60 -5.35
N ASN A 27 -8.56 -2.75 -6.61
CA ASN A 27 -9.97 -2.96 -6.94
C ASN A 27 -10.45 -4.35 -6.50
N LYS A 28 -11.74 -4.63 -6.72
CA LYS A 28 -12.37 -5.94 -6.42
C LYS A 28 -11.71 -7.13 -7.11
N LYS A 29 -10.97 -6.92 -8.21
CA LYS A 29 -10.21 -7.95 -8.94
C LYS A 29 -8.78 -8.12 -8.42
N GLY A 30 -8.36 -7.34 -7.42
CA GLY A 30 -7.02 -7.39 -6.83
C GLY A 30 -5.94 -6.67 -7.66
N LEU A 31 -6.33 -5.72 -8.51
CA LEU A 31 -5.41 -4.94 -9.35
C LEU A 31 -5.29 -3.50 -8.86
N PRO A 32 -4.11 -2.86 -8.95
CA PRO A 32 -3.94 -1.44 -8.67
C PRO A 32 -4.91 -0.59 -9.51
N VAL A 33 -5.59 0.35 -8.86
CA VAL A 33 -6.58 1.21 -9.51
C VAL A 33 -5.84 2.31 -10.29
N ASN A 34 -6.23 2.59 -11.53
CA ASN A 34 -5.70 3.63 -12.42
C ASN A 34 -4.19 3.59 -12.74
N TRP A 35 -3.41 2.71 -12.12
CA TRP A 35 -1.96 2.65 -12.26
C TRP A 35 -1.51 2.56 -13.73
N HIS A 36 -0.60 3.46 -14.12
CA HIS A 36 -0.09 3.65 -15.49
C HIS A 36 -1.14 4.09 -16.54
N TRP A 37 -2.32 4.53 -16.14
CA TRP A 37 -3.34 5.05 -17.05
C TRP A 37 -3.49 6.57 -16.94
N LYS A 38 -4.09 7.17 -17.98
CA LYS A 38 -4.43 8.61 -17.99
C LYS A 38 -5.46 9.00 -16.92
N THR A 39 -6.14 8.03 -16.33
CA THR A 39 -7.11 8.21 -15.24
C THR A 39 -6.46 8.27 -13.87
N ASP A 40 -5.12 8.17 -13.77
CA ASP A 40 -4.37 8.38 -12.53
C ASP A 40 -4.30 9.89 -12.21
N THR A 41 -5.46 10.43 -11.81
CA THR A 41 -5.67 11.85 -11.53
C THR A 41 -6.22 12.04 -10.11
N ILE A 42 -6.15 13.28 -9.62
CA ILE A 42 -6.68 13.63 -8.29
C ILE A 42 -8.17 13.33 -8.16
N ASP A 43 -8.92 13.45 -9.25
CA ASP A 43 -10.36 13.20 -9.28
C ASP A 43 -10.72 11.73 -9.06
N ALA A 44 -9.76 10.82 -9.27
CA ALA A 44 -9.94 9.39 -9.07
C ALA A 44 -9.46 8.89 -7.70
N VAL A 45 -9.06 9.81 -6.81
CA VAL A 45 -8.64 9.50 -5.44
C VAL A 45 -9.86 9.44 -4.53
N GLU A 46 -10.00 8.33 -3.79
CA GLU A 46 -10.98 8.18 -2.72
C GLU A 46 -10.39 8.71 -1.40
N PRO A 47 -10.84 9.87 -0.86
CA PRO A 47 -10.21 10.51 0.30
C PRO A 47 -10.21 9.64 1.56
N GLU A 48 -11.22 8.80 1.74
CA GLU A 48 -11.37 7.91 2.89
C GLU A 48 -10.24 6.87 2.96
N ASN A 49 -9.69 6.46 1.82
CA ASN A 49 -8.55 5.55 1.76
C ASN A 49 -7.30 6.22 2.31
N LEU A 50 -7.10 7.52 2.06
CA LEU A 50 -5.96 8.27 2.57
C LEU A 50 -6.03 8.40 4.10
N VAL A 51 -7.18 8.79 4.62
CA VAL A 51 -7.41 8.92 6.07
C VAL A 51 -7.23 7.58 6.77
N SER A 52 -7.86 6.52 6.24
CA SER A 52 -7.78 5.17 6.83
C SER A 52 -6.36 4.62 6.82
N THR A 53 -5.63 4.81 5.72
CA THR A 53 -4.23 4.36 5.61
C THR A 53 -3.32 5.15 6.55
N SER A 54 -3.52 6.46 6.65
CA SER A 54 -2.77 7.32 7.58
C SER A 54 -2.97 6.87 9.02
N ASN A 55 -4.22 6.66 9.44
CA ASN A 55 -4.55 6.18 10.78
C ASN A 55 -3.90 4.83 11.07
N LEU A 56 -3.99 3.87 10.14
CA LEU A 56 -3.36 2.55 10.28
C LEU A 56 -1.85 2.66 10.53
N ILE A 57 -1.15 3.47 9.72
CA ILE A 57 0.30 3.65 9.87
C ILE A 57 0.64 4.34 11.18
N CYS A 58 -0.08 5.40 11.56
CA CYS A 58 0.11 6.08 12.83
C CYS A 58 -0.07 5.12 14.02
N SER A 59 -1.12 4.30 14.00
CA SER A 59 -1.35 3.29 15.05
C SER A 59 -0.23 2.24 15.09
N LEU A 60 0.25 1.76 13.94
CA LEU A 60 1.35 0.80 13.88
C LEU A 60 2.63 1.39 14.49
N LEU A 61 2.98 2.63 14.15
CA LEU A 61 4.17 3.31 14.68
C LEU A 61 4.07 3.57 16.18
N GLN A 62 2.88 3.91 16.68
CA GLN A 62 2.65 4.12 18.11
C GLN A 62 2.64 2.81 18.91
N SER A 63 2.17 1.72 18.31
CA SER A 63 2.06 0.40 18.95
C SER A 63 3.40 -0.34 19.10
N ASN A 64 4.47 0.13 18.45
CA ASN A 64 5.77 -0.51 18.45
C ASN A 64 6.69 0.25 19.44
N PRO A 65 6.76 -0.13 20.74
CA PRO A 65 7.70 0.49 21.65
C PRO A 65 9.12 0.28 21.13
N LYS A 66 9.93 1.35 21.21
CA LYS A 66 11.37 1.29 20.91
C LYS A 66 12.08 0.29 21.79
#